data_AF-A0A158P072-F1
#
_entry.id   AF-A0A158P072-F1
#
_cell.length_a   1.000
_cell.length_b   1.000
_cell.length_c   1.000
_cell.angle_alpha   90.00
_cell.angle_beta   90.00
_cell.angle_gamma   90.00
#
_symmetry.space_group_name_H-M   'P 1'
#
loop_
_entity.id
_entity.type
_entity.pdbx_description
1 polymer ?
#
loop_
_entity_poly.entity_id
_entity_poly.type
_entity_poly.pdbx_seq_one_letter_code
_entity_poly.pdbx_strand_id
1 'polypeptide(L)'
;MQVIWNTFIICSLGFIIIISNIIANAAYESLWYDLLSNQKKTIIFIIMRSQKQIMITAGKITSLSLETFTSILKASASYVSVLHAMY
;
A
#
# COMPACT_ATOMS: atom_id res chain seq x y z
N MET A 1 -19.64 -16.14 -4.89
CA MET A 1 -19.85 -15.00 -3.97
C MET A 1 -18.66 -14.70 -3.06
N GLN A 2 -18.03 -15.70 -2.42
CA GLN A 2 -16.86 -15.51 -1.52
C GLN A 2 -15.66 -14.81 -2.19
N VAL A 3 -15.33 -15.18 -3.43
CA VAL A 3 -14.11 -14.72 -4.12
C VAL A 3 -14.17 -13.21 -4.39
N ILE A 4 -15.32 -12.70 -4.84
CA ILE A 4 -15.52 -11.29 -5.18
C ILE A 4 -15.33 -10.41 -3.94
N TRP A 5 -15.85 -10.86 -2.79
CA TRP A 5 -15.70 -10.16 -1.51
C TRP A 5 -14.24 -10.11 -1.06
N ASN A 6 -13.53 -11.25 -1.12
CA ASN A 6 -12.11 -11.30 -0.79
C ASN A 6 -11.27 -10.42 -1.73
N THR A 7 -11.56 -10.41 -3.04
CA THR A 7 -10.89 -9.54 -4.00
C THR A 7 -11.15 -8.06 -3.69
N PHE A 8 -12.36 -7.68 -3.29
CA PHE A 8 -12.69 -6.31 -2.91
C PHE A 8 -11.94 -5.86 -1.65
N ILE A 9 -11.84 -6.74 -0.64
CA ILE A 9 -11.06 -6.47 0.59
C ILE A 9 -9.58 -6.29 0.24
N ILE A 10 -9.01 -7.21 -0.55
CA ILE A 10 -7.60 -7.16 -0.94
C ILE A 10 -7.30 -5.89 -1.77
N CYS A 11 -8.19 -5.51 -2.68
CA CYS A 11 -8.06 -4.31 -3.51
C CYS A 11 -8.12 -3.01 -2.68
N SER A 12 -9.09 -2.90 -1.77
CA SER A 12 -9.23 -1.73 -0.89
C SER A 12 -8.03 -1.56 0.06
N LEU A 13 -7.51 -2.67 0.58
CA LEU A 13 -6.27 -2.66 1.38
C LEU A 13 -5.06 -2.18 0.57
N GLY A 14 -4.86 -2.73 -0.64
CA GLY A 14 -3.79 -2.31 -1.53
C GLY A 14 -3.87 -0.81 -1.88
N PHE A 15 -5.08 -0.30 -2.16
CA PHE A 15 -5.32 1.10 -2.47
C PHE A 15 -4.93 2.04 -1.33
N ILE A 16 -5.30 1.71 -0.09
CA ILE A 16 -4.94 2.51 1.10
C ILE A 16 -3.41 2.56 1.28
N ILE A 17 -2.72 1.44 1.05
CA ILE A 17 -1.25 1.37 1.15
C ILE A 17 -0.61 2.29 0.11
N ILE A 18 -1.05 2.23 -1.14
CA ILE A 18 -0.53 3.08 -2.23
C ILE A 18 -0.76 4.57 -1.91
N ILE A 19 -1.98 4.96 -1.51
CA ILE A 19 -2.29 6.35 -1.18
C ILE A 19 -1.44 6.85 0.00
N SER A 20 -1.23 6.04 1.04
CA SER A 20 -0.40 6.44 2.18
C SER A 20 1.05 6.74 1.77
N ASN A 21 1.61 5.96 0.84
CA ASN A 21 2.96 6.15 0.34
C ASN A 21 3.08 7.41 -0.53
N ILE A 22 2.10 7.66 -1.40
CA ILE A 22 2.01 8.88 -2.21
C ILE A 22 1.93 10.12 -1.32
N ILE A 23 1.10 10.10 -0.27
CA ILE A 23 0.97 11.21 0.69
C ILE A 23 2.28 11.42 1.46
N ALA A 24 2.96 10.34 1.87
CA ALA A 24 4.27 10.45 2.52
C ALA A 24 5.31 11.10 1.61
N ASN A 25 5.35 10.69 0.34
CA ASN A 25 6.26 11.25 -0.65
C ASN A 25 5.94 12.72 -0.95
N ALA A 26 4.67 13.07 -1.12
CA ALA A 26 4.24 14.45 -1.33
C ALA A 26 4.53 15.35 -0.11
N ALA A 27 4.38 14.82 1.11
CA ALA A 27 4.75 15.53 2.34
C ALA A 27 6.27 15.69 2.46
N TYR A 28 7.05 14.71 2.01
CA TYR A 28 8.53 14.79 2.00
C TYR A 28 9.05 15.82 0.99
N GLU A 29 8.46 15.85 -0.21
CA GLU A 29 8.75 16.82 -1.28
C GLU A 29 8.21 18.23 -1.00
N SER A 30 7.40 18.40 0.06
CA SER A 30 7.00 19.74 0.49
C SER A 30 8.19 20.48 1.10
N LEU A 31 8.22 21.82 1.03
CA LEU A 31 9.25 22.67 1.65
C LEU A 31 9.12 22.70 3.19
N TRP A 32 8.99 21.54 3.84
CA TRP A 32 8.72 21.37 5.27
C TRP A 32 9.80 21.97 6.18
N TYR A 33 10.99 22.19 5.64
CA TYR A 33 12.12 22.83 6.31
C TYR A 33 11.94 24.35 6.48
N ASP A 34 11.16 25.01 5.62
CA ASP A 34 10.87 26.45 5.69
C ASP A 34 9.56 26.77 6.44
N LEU A 35 8.82 25.74 6.89
CA LEU A 35 7.56 25.93 7.62
C LEU A 35 7.77 26.27 9.10
N LEU A 36 6.79 26.97 9.67
CA LEU A 36 6.72 27.28 11.10
C LEU A 36 6.88 25.99 11.95
N SER A 37 7.61 26.11 13.07
CA SER A 37 7.95 24.99 13.98
C SER A 37 6.77 24.09 14.35
N ASN A 38 5.56 24.65 14.48
CA ASN A 38 4.35 23.88 14.79
C ASN A 38 3.89 22.98 13.62
N GLN A 39 3.93 23.49 12.38
CA GLN A 39 3.54 22.72 11.20
C GLN A 39 4.61 21.69 10.82
N LYS A 40 5.90 22.01 11.05
CA LYS A 40 7.02 21.08 10.87
C LYS A 40 6.84 19.81 11.68
N LYS A 41 6.45 19.91 12.95
CA LYS A 41 6.17 18.75 13.81
C LYS A 41 5.03 17.91 13.25
N THR A 42 3.94 18.55 12.82
CA THR A 42 2.78 17.84 12.23
C THR A 42 3.15 17.08 10.96
N ILE A 43 3.94 17.69 10.05
CA ILE A 43 4.40 17.03 8.81
C ILE A 43 5.31 15.84 9.14
N ILE A 44 6.27 16.00 10.07
CA ILE A 44 7.13 14.90 10.51
C ILE A 44 6.31 13.77 11.12
N PHE A 45 5.28 14.08 11.92
CA PHE A 45 4.36 13.06 12.45
C PHE A 45 3.61 12.34 11.33
N ILE A 46 3.13 13.05 10.30
CA ILE A 46 2.44 12.44 9.15
C ILE A 46 3.38 11.53 8.37
N ILE A 47 4.61 11.97 8.06
CA ILE A 47 5.61 11.17 7.35
C ILE A 47 5.95 9.92 8.17
N MET A 48 6.24 10.05 9.47
CA MET A 48 6.54 8.93 10.37
C MET A 48 5.37 7.94 10.46
N ARG A 49 4.12 8.43 10.51
CA ARG A 49 2.94 7.57 10.59
C ARG A 49 2.67 6.83 9.27
N SER A 50 2.94 7.46 8.13
CA SER A 50 2.75 6.87 6.80
C SER A 50 3.88 5.89 6.43
N GLN A 51 5.09 6.08 6.97
CA GLN A 51 6.18 5.10 6.85
C GLN A 51 5.98 3.85 7.71
N LYS A 52 5.15 3.94 8.75
CA LYS A 52 4.75 2.77 9.54
C LYS A 52 3.81 1.93 8.70
N GLN A 53 4.42 1.05 7.89
CA GLN A 53 3.74 0.07 7.06
C GLN A 53 2.60 -0.55 7.86
N ILE A 54 1.38 -0.48 7.33
CA ILE A 54 0.22 -1.15 7.88
C ILE A 54 0.51 -2.64 7.73
N MET A 55 1.28 -3.19 8.67
CA MET A 55 1.63 -4.60 8.73
C MET A 55 0.39 -5.31 9.24
N ILE A 56 -0.54 -5.58 8.33
CA ILE A 56 -1.64 -6.49 8.60
C ILE A 56 -1.03 -7.88 8.58
N THR A 57 -0.69 -8.38 9.77
CA THR A 57 -0.18 -9.74 9.92
C THR A 57 -1.34 -10.70 9.66
N ALA A 58 -1.44 -11.25 8.44
CA ALA A 58 -2.37 -12.33 8.17
C ALA A 58 -1.85 -13.60 8.85
N GLY A 59 -2.45 -13.95 9.98
CA GLY A 59 -2.29 -15.26 10.61
C GLY A 59 -0.88 -15.66 11.03
N LYS A 60 0.02 -14.72 11.31
CA LYS A 60 1.42 -14.97 11.76
C LYS A 60 2.36 -15.57 10.69
N ILE A 61 1.93 -15.66 9.42
CA ILE A 61 2.68 -16.39 8.38
C ILE A 61 3.38 -15.44 7.39
N THR A 62 2.80 -14.28 7.06
CA THR A 62 3.45 -13.28 6.18
C THR A 62 3.01 -11.87 6.52
N SER A 63 3.96 -10.92 6.51
CA SER A 63 3.63 -9.50 6.49
C SER A 63 3.01 -9.17 5.13
N LEU A 64 1.77 -8.68 5.13
CA LEU A 64 1.15 -8.09 3.94
C LEU A 64 1.85 -6.74 3.67
N SER A 65 3.00 -6.80 3.03
CA SER A 65 3.70 -5.63 2.49
C SER A 65 3.16 -5.32 1.09
N LEU A 66 3.42 -4.09 0.62
CA LEU A 66 3.15 -3.69 -0.78
C LEU A 66 3.81 -4.66 -1.77
N GLU A 67 4.98 -5.18 -1.43
CA GLU A 67 5.75 -6.13 -2.23
C GLU A 67 5.03 -7.49 -2.36
N THR A 68 4.50 -8.02 -1.25
CA THR A 68 3.72 -9.26 -1.25
C THR A 68 2.43 -9.09 -2.06
N PHE A 69 1.73 -7.96 -1.90
CA PHE A 69 0.53 -7.63 -2.67
C PHE A 69 0.81 -7.54 -4.18
N THR A 70 1.88 -6.85 -4.56
CA THR A 70 2.30 -6.70 -5.96
C THR A 70 2.69 -8.05 -6.56
N SER A 71 3.37 -8.90 -5.78
CA SER A 71 3.74 -10.26 -6.20
C SER A 71 2.52 -11.14 -6.42
N ILE A 72 1.51 -11.08 -5.53
CA ILE A 72 0.24 -11.79 -5.70
C ILE A 72 -0.48 -11.32 -6.96
N LEU A 73 -0.61 -10.00 -7.18
CA LEU A 73 -1.23 -9.46 -8.39
C LEU A 73 -0.52 -9.92 -9.66
N LYS A 74 0.82 -9.89 -9.66
CA LYS A 74 1.63 -10.31 -10.80
C LYS A 74 1.44 -11.80 -11.08
N ALA A 75 1.41 -12.64 -10.05
CA ALA A 75 1.11 -14.06 -10.20
C ALA A 75 -0.30 -14.29 -10.76
N SER A 76 -1.32 -13.62 -10.20
CA SER A 76 -2.69 -13.71 -10.70
C SER A 76 -2.81 -13.30 -12.17
N ALA A 77 -2.20 -12.18 -12.56
CA ALA A 77 -2.17 -11.73 -13.96
C ALA A 77 -1.44 -12.71 -14.87
N SER A 78 -0.34 -13.33 -14.40
CA SER A 78 0.37 -14.36 -15.14
C SER A 78 -0.50 -15.59 -15.40
N TYR A 79 -1.24 -16.08 -14.39
CA TYR A 79 -2.16 -17.21 -14.55
C TYR A 79 -3.26 -16.88 -15.56
N VAL A 80 -3.85 -15.69 -15.49
CA VAL A 80 -4.86 -15.22 -16.46
C VAL A 80 -4.27 -15.14 -17.87
N SER A 81 -3.05 -14.64 -18.01
CA SER A 81 -2.38 -14.53 -19.32
C SER A 81 -2.11 -15.90 -19.95
N VAL A 82 -1.70 -16.89 -19.16
CA VAL A 82 -1.50 -18.26 -19.64
C VAL A 82 -2.83 -18.89 -20.07
N LEU A 83 -3.89 -18.71 -19.27
CA LEU A 83 -5.22 -19.21 -19.62
C LEU A 83 -5.75 -18.56 -20.90
N HIS A 84 -5.52 -17.26 -21.09
CA HIS A 84 -5.87 -16.56 -22.33
C HIS A 84 -5.05 -17.06 -23.51
N ALA A 85 -3.75 -17.33 -23.34
CA ALA A 85 -2.92 -17.82 -24.44
C ALA A 85 -3.25 -19.27 -24.85
N MET A 86 -3.83 -20.06 -23.96
CA MET A 86 -4.23 -21.45 -24.22
C MET A 86 -5.66 -21.61 -24.77
N TYR A 87 -6.49 -20.57 -24.67
CA TYR A 87 -7.88 -20.57 -25.16
C TYR A 87 -8.05 -19.55 -26.29
#